data_AF-A0A1S3WXQ5-F1
#
_entry.id   AF-A0A1S3WXQ5-F1
#
_cell.length_a   1.000
_cell.length_b   1.000
_cell.length_c   1.000
_cell.angle_alpha   90.00
_cell.angle_beta   90.00
_cell.angle_gamma   90.00
#
_symmetry.space_group_name_H-M   'P 1'
#
loop_
_entity.id
_entity.type
_entity.pdbx_description
1 polymer ?
#
loop_
_entity_poly.entity_id
_entity_poly.type
_entity_poly.pdbx_seq_one_letter_code
_entity_poly.pdbx_strand_id
1 'polypeptide(L)'
;MKELVPHYLQDSAKERLDYLEDGKNIFKLRLRLCSSLYPVSERIRDFFLEYDRHTLRTSPPWGSELLEAINSLKNVDSTALLQFLYPILNMLLHLIGNGGETLQVAAFRAMVNILTRVQQESVDEAERNAFLVNFVDYAFDDFGGRQPPVYPGLSTVWGSLARSKAKGYRVGPVYDDVLAMAWFFLELIVKSMALEQARSFYHNLPSGEDVPPMQLKEGVFRCVVQLYDCLLTEVHERCKKGLSLAKHLNSSLAFFCYDLLSIIEPRQVFELVSLYLDKFSGVCQTVLHDCKLTFLQIICDHDLFVEMPGRDPSDRNYLSSILIQEIFLTWDHDDLSMRAKAARILVVLMCKHEFDIRYQKQEDKLYIAQLYFPLVGQVRDSN
;
A
#
# COMPACT_ATOMS: atom_id res chain seq x y z
N MET A 1 -28.65 -6.66 -28.96
CA MET A 1 -27.52 -7.57 -28.69
C MET A 1 -27.72 -8.03 -27.25
N LYS A 2 -27.96 -9.32 -26.98
CA LYS A 2 -28.00 -9.80 -25.58
C LYS A 2 -26.56 -9.76 -25.05
N GLU A 3 -26.33 -9.11 -23.92
CA GLU A 3 -25.01 -9.11 -23.28
C GLU A 3 -24.69 -10.48 -22.71
N LEU A 4 -23.43 -10.89 -22.80
CA LEU A 4 -22.93 -12.13 -22.19
C LEU A 4 -22.99 -12.01 -20.67
N VAL A 5 -23.37 -13.10 -20.00
CA VAL A 5 -23.34 -13.15 -18.53
C VAL A 5 -21.90 -12.89 -18.06
N PRO A 6 -21.66 -11.99 -17.09
CA PRO A 6 -20.34 -11.81 -16.50
C PRO A 6 -19.76 -13.14 -16.04
N HIS A 7 -18.47 -13.37 -16.30
CA HIS A 7 -17.77 -14.61 -15.96
C HIS A 7 -18.37 -15.89 -16.58
N TYR A 8 -18.95 -15.80 -17.79
CA TYR A 8 -19.50 -16.94 -18.57
C TYR A 8 -18.57 -18.17 -18.74
N LEU A 9 -17.28 -18.05 -18.40
CA LEU A 9 -16.30 -19.13 -18.41
C LEU A 9 -16.27 -19.96 -17.12
N GLN A 10 -16.86 -19.47 -16.02
CA GLN A 10 -16.95 -20.21 -14.75
C GLN A 10 -18.04 -21.29 -14.84
N ASP A 11 -17.81 -22.44 -14.20
CA ASP A 11 -18.76 -23.57 -14.26
C ASP A 11 -20.14 -23.21 -13.69
N SER A 12 -20.21 -22.38 -12.64
CA SER A 12 -21.45 -21.87 -12.05
C SER A 12 -22.26 -20.97 -13.01
N ALA A 13 -21.60 -20.31 -13.96
CA ALA A 13 -22.24 -19.43 -14.91
C ALA A 13 -22.80 -20.19 -16.14
N LYS A 14 -22.32 -21.40 -16.40
CA LYS A 14 -22.72 -22.20 -17.58
C LYS A 14 -24.19 -22.58 -17.57
N GLU A 15 -24.79 -22.77 -16.39
CA GLU A 15 -26.22 -23.06 -16.22
C GLU A 15 -27.12 -21.85 -16.54
N ARG A 16 -26.55 -20.64 -16.52
CA ARG A 16 -27.25 -19.38 -16.80
C ARG A 16 -27.08 -18.90 -18.25
N LEU A 17 -26.38 -19.67 -19.08
CA LEU A 17 -26.13 -19.32 -20.48
C LEU A 17 -27.27 -19.81 -21.37
N ASP A 18 -27.94 -18.86 -22.02
CA ASP A 18 -28.83 -19.14 -23.15
C ASP A 18 -27.98 -19.51 -24.37
N TYR A 19 -27.84 -20.82 -24.65
CA TYR A 19 -27.12 -21.27 -25.84
C TYR A 19 -27.94 -20.99 -27.10
N LEU A 20 -27.26 -20.47 -28.12
CA LEU A 20 -27.82 -20.34 -29.46
C LEU A 20 -27.91 -21.73 -30.12
N GLU A 21 -29.08 -22.04 -30.70
CA GLU A 21 -29.37 -23.31 -31.39
C GLU A 21 -29.00 -24.58 -30.58
N ASP A 22 -29.39 -24.64 -29.29
CA ASP A 22 -29.14 -25.78 -28.40
C ASP A 22 -27.66 -26.19 -28.29
N GLY A 23 -26.74 -25.22 -28.41
CA GLY A 23 -25.30 -25.46 -28.26
C GLY A 23 -24.65 -26.06 -29.51
N LYS A 24 -25.28 -25.96 -30.68
CA LYS A 24 -24.65 -26.34 -31.95
C LYS A 24 -23.41 -25.48 -32.21
N ASN A 25 -22.39 -26.11 -32.79
CA ASN A 25 -21.19 -25.41 -33.25
C ASN A 25 -21.51 -24.60 -34.52
N ILE A 26 -21.93 -23.35 -34.35
CA ILE A 26 -22.34 -22.46 -35.46
C ILE A 26 -21.12 -21.99 -36.28
N PHE A 27 -19.97 -21.79 -35.64
CA PHE A 27 -18.74 -21.39 -36.31
C PHE A 27 -17.52 -21.97 -35.59
N LYS A 28 -16.41 -22.09 -36.31
CA LYS A 28 -15.11 -22.51 -35.78
C LYS A 28 -14.12 -21.36 -35.94
N LEU A 29 -13.69 -20.78 -34.83
CA LEU A 29 -12.63 -19.77 -34.82
C LEU A 29 -11.29 -20.46 -34.58
N ARG A 30 -10.35 -20.34 -35.54
CA ARG A 30 -8.96 -20.76 -35.35
C ARG A 30 -8.11 -19.53 -35.08
N LEU A 31 -7.78 -19.31 -33.82
CA LEU A 31 -6.84 -18.27 -33.42
C LEU A 31 -5.41 -18.81 -33.50
N ARG A 32 -4.51 -18.06 -34.14
CA ARG A 32 -3.06 -18.22 -33.98
C ARG A 32 -2.58 -16.99 -33.22
N LEU A 33 -2.27 -17.16 -31.94
CA LEU A 33 -1.69 -16.09 -31.14
C LEU A 33 -0.27 -15.82 -31.67
N CYS A 34 -0.11 -14.75 -32.44
CA CYS A 34 1.19 -14.25 -32.87
C CYS A 34 1.59 -13.11 -31.93
N SER A 35 2.13 -13.44 -30.75
CA SER A 35 2.81 -12.44 -29.92
C SER A 35 4.19 -12.17 -30.53
N SER A 36 4.43 -10.94 -30.98
CA SER A 36 5.74 -10.48 -31.48
C SER A 36 6.64 -9.94 -30.36
N LEU A 37 6.29 -10.16 -29.09
CA LEU A 37 7.05 -9.69 -27.93
C LEU A 37 8.22 -10.64 -27.63
N TYR A 38 9.14 -10.81 -28.57
CA TYR A 38 10.44 -11.34 -28.22
C TYR A 38 11.23 -10.23 -27.54
N PRO A 39 11.74 -10.44 -26.31
CA PRO A 39 12.58 -9.45 -25.68
C PRO A 39 13.83 -9.22 -26.52
N VAL A 40 14.11 -7.95 -26.85
CA VAL A 40 15.36 -7.57 -27.53
C VAL A 40 16.56 -7.83 -26.62
N SER A 41 16.36 -7.67 -25.31
CA SER A 41 17.35 -8.03 -24.30
C SER A 41 17.40 -9.54 -24.07
N GLU A 42 18.57 -10.13 -24.27
CA GLU A 42 18.82 -11.55 -23.98
C GLU A 42 18.51 -11.89 -22.53
N ARG A 43 18.81 -10.99 -21.59
CA ARG A 43 18.58 -11.24 -20.15
C ARG A 43 17.10 -11.29 -19.79
N ILE A 44 16.27 -10.45 -20.40
CA ILE A 44 14.80 -10.51 -20.22
C ILE A 44 14.28 -11.82 -20.82
N ARG A 45 14.76 -12.19 -22.02
CA ARG A 45 14.40 -13.46 -22.66
C ARG A 45 14.76 -14.65 -21.78
N ASP A 46 15.98 -14.69 -21.25
CA ASP A 46 16.46 -15.78 -20.39
C ASP A 46 15.62 -15.84 -19.10
N PHE A 47 15.29 -14.70 -18.48
CA PHE A 47 14.40 -14.65 -17.32
C PHE A 47 13.01 -15.22 -17.64
N PHE A 48 12.41 -14.86 -18.78
CA PHE A 48 11.09 -15.39 -19.19
C PHE A 48 11.13 -16.89 -19.39
N LEU A 49 12.16 -17.39 -20.09
CA LEU A 49 12.34 -18.82 -20.35
C LEU A 49 12.53 -19.61 -19.06
N GLU A 50 13.43 -19.17 -18.16
CA GLU A 50 13.69 -19.89 -16.92
C GLU A 50 12.52 -19.81 -15.92
N TYR A 51 11.77 -18.70 -15.93
CA TYR A 51 10.56 -18.59 -15.12
C TYR A 51 9.48 -19.58 -15.58
N ASP A 52 9.24 -19.69 -16.89
CA ASP A 52 8.28 -20.64 -17.45
C ASP A 52 8.70 -22.07 -17.15
N ARG A 53 9.99 -22.41 -17.33
CA ARG A 53 10.53 -23.73 -16.98
C ARG A 53 10.32 -24.07 -15.51
N HIS A 54 10.56 -23.12 -14.61
CA HIS A 54 10.36 -23.29 -13.18
C HIS A 54 8.87 -23.48 -12.84
N THR A 55 7.99 -22.65 -13.40
CA THR A 55 6.56 -22.64 -13.11
C THR A 55 5.85 -23.87 -13.68
N LEU A 56 6.22 -24.29 -14.89
CA LEU A 56 5.67 -25.46 -15.58
C LEU A 56 6.39 -26.77 -15.24
N ARG A 57 7.46 -26.71 -14.41
CA ARG A 57 8.29 -27.86 -14.00
C ARG A 57 8.77 -28.72 -15.18
N THR A 58 9.24 -28.09 -16.25
CA THR A 58 9.59 -28.80 -17.50
C THR A 58 10.96 -29.50 -17.46
N SER A 59 11.90 -29.08 -16.60
CA SER A 59 13.24 -29.68 -16.51
C SER A 59 13.92 -29.41 -15.15
N PRO A 60 14.50 -30.42 -14.46
CA PRO A 60 15.33 -30.23 -13.26
C PRO A 60 16.80 -29.92 -13.60
N PRO A 61 17.59 -29.28 -12.69
CA PRO A 61 17.22 -28.79 -11.37
C PRO A 61 16.38 -27.51 -11.43
N TRP A 62 15.43 -27.34 -10.50
CA TRP A 62 14.56 -26.17 -10.49
C TRP A 62 15.15 -25.08 -9.59
N GLY A 63 15.59 -23.97 -10.20
CA GLY A 63 15.81 -22.72 -9.48
C GLY A 63 17.21 -22.11 -9.56
N SER A 64 18.27 -22.86 -9.89
CA SER A 64 19.63 -22.30 -10.04
C SER A 64 19.72 -21.33 -11.22
N GLU A 65 19.27 -21.78 -12.38
CA GLU A 65 19.27 -21.03 -13.64
C GLU A 65 18.31 -19.84 -13.55
N LEU A 66 17.15 -20.04 -12.93
CA LEU A 66 16.21 -18.95 -12.66
C LEU A 66 16.82 -17.92 -11.72
N LEU A 67 17.51 -18.34 -10.65
CA LEU A 67 18.18 -17.43 -9.73
C LEU A 67 19.26 -16.60 -10.45
N GLU A 68 20.06 -17.22 -11.32
CA GLU A 68 21.03 -16.52 -12.15
C GLU A 68 20.34 -15.52 -13.10
N ALA A 69 19.25 -15.92 -13.75
CA ALA A 69 18.48 -15.08 -14.64
C ALA A 69 17.89 -13.85 -13.91
N ILE A 70 17.29 -14.04 -12.73
CA ILE A 70 16.79 -12.94 -11.87
C ILE A 70 17.93 -11.98 -11.52
N ASN A 71 19.07 -12.49 -11.07
CA ASN A 71 20.22 -11.67 -10.70
C ASN A 71 20.84 -10.92 -11.89
N SER A 72 20.63 -11.41 -13.11
CA SER A 72 21.12 -10.78 -14.34
C SER A 72 20.28 -9.58 -14.79
N LEU A 73 19.03 -9.44 -14.31
CA LEU A 73 18.13 -8.34 -14.67
C LEU A 73 18.69 -6.96 -14.34
N LYS A 74 19.55 -6.86 -13.31
CA LYS A 74 20.25 -5.62 -12.94
C LYS A 74 21.13 -5.06 -14.06
N ASN A 75 21.49 -5.88 -15.05
CA ASN A 75 22.34 -5.50 -16.18
C ASN A 75 21.55 -5.16 -17.45
N VAL A 76 20.21 -5.12 -17.39
CA VAL A 76 19.34 -4.77 -18.54
C VAL A 76 19.20 -3.27 -18.65
N ASP A 77 19.21 -2.67 -19.84
CA ASP A 77 18.97 -1.23 -20.02
C ASP A 77 17.58 -0.79 -19.53
N SER A 78 17.47 0.42 -18.98
CA SER A 78 16.23 0.91 -18.37
C SER A 78 15.08 1.01 -19.38
N THR A 79 15.38 1.35 -20.64
CA THR A 79 14.41 1.39 -21.75
C THR A 79 13.83 0.00 -22.06
N ALA A 80 14.64 -1.05 -22.02
CA ALA A 80 14.19 -2.42 -22.19
C ALA A 80 13.38 -2.90 -20.98
N LEU A 81 13.78 -2.51 -19.76
CA LEU A 81 12.98 -2.77 -18.56
C LEU A 81 11.60 -2.11 -18.64
N LEU A 82 11.50 -0.87 -19.11
CA LEU A 82 10.23 -0.16 -19.30
C LEU A 82 9.30 -0.88 -20.30
N GLN A 83 9.83 -1.35 -21.43
CA GLN A 83 9.04 -2.06 -22.44
C GLN A 83 8.40 -3.35 -21.92
N PHE A 84 9.07 -4.04 -21.00
CA PHE A 84 8.63 -5.31 -20.42
C PHE A 84 8.28 -5.21 -18.94
N LEU A 85 8.03 -3.99 -18.44
CA LEU A 85 7.90 -3.71 -17.02
C LEU A 85 6.82 -4.57 -16.37
N TYR A 86 5.60 -4.55 -16.93
CA TYR A 86 4.46 -5.20 -16.29
C TYR A 86 4.60 -6.73 -16.23
N PRO A 87 4.97 -7.43 -17.33
CA PRO A 87 5.28 -8.85 -17.26
C PRO A 87 6.38 -9.19 -16.25
N ILE A 88 7.48 -8.44 -16.24
CA ILE A 88 8.59 -8.68 -15.32
C ILE A 88 8.13 -8.52 -13.87
N LEU A 89 7.42 -7.44 -13.54
CA LEU A 89 6.92 -7.20 -12.19
C LEU A 89 5.94 -8.29 -11.75
N ASN A 90 4.99 -8.70 -12.62
CA ASN A 90 4.04 -9.77 -12.30
C ASN A 90 4.73 -11.11 -12.03
N MET A 91 5.73 -11.47 -12.84
CA MET A 91 6.52 -12.70 -12.63
C MET A 91 7.33 -12.65 -11.33
N LEU A 92 7.95 -11.50 -11.03
CA LEU A 92 8.68 -11.32 -9.77
C LEU A 92 7.73 -11.36 -8.56
N LEU A 93 6.55 -10.74 -8.64
CA LEU A 93 5.52 -10.80 -7.59
C LEU A 93 5.04 -12.24 -7.36
N HIS A 94 4.86 -13.01 -8.42
CA HIS A 94 4.53 -14.43 -8.31
C HIS A 94 5.63 -15.21 -7.55
N LEU A 95 6.90 -14.95 -7.87
CA LEU A 95 8.04 -15.58 -7.18
C LEU A 95 8.17 -15.13 -5.71
N ILE A 96 7.86 -13.88 -5.40
CA ILE A 96 7.82 -13.37 -4.01
C ILE A 96 6.73 -14.09 -3.21
N GLY A 97 5.56 -14.34 -3.82
CA GLY A 97 4.44 -15.04 -3.17
C GLY A 97 4.68 -16.55 -3.00
N ASN A 98 5.17 -17.21 -4.05
CA ASN A 98 5.11 -18.67 -4.17
C ASN A 98 6.48 -19.36 -4.38
N GLY A 99 7.57 -18.61 -4.46
CA GLY A 99 8.92 -19.15 -4.64
C GLY A 99 9.51 -19.74 -3.35
N GLY A 100 10.61 -20.48 -3.48
CA GLY A 100 11.44 -20.85 -2.32
C GLY A 100 12.19 -19.63 -1.75
N GLU A 101 12.61 -19.69 -0.48
CA GLU A 101 13.20 -18.55 0.26
C GLU A 101 14.28 -17.79 -0.54
N THR A 102 15.21 -18.50 -1.17
CA THR A 102 16.27 -17.89 -1.99
C THR A 102 15.71 -17.12 -3.18
N LEU A 103 14.72 -17.68 -3.88
CA LEU A 103 14.08 -17.05 -5.04
C LEU A 103 13.21 -15.86 -4.62
N GLN A 104 12.50 -15.95 -3.50
CA GLN A 104 11.72 -14.84 -2.94
C GLN A 104 12.60 -13.62 -2.66
N VAL A 105 13.73 -13.83 -1.98
CA VAL A 105 14.67 -12.75 -1.65
C VAL A 105 15.33 -12.18 -2.91
N ALA A 106 15.72 -13.03 -3.87
CA ALA A 106 16.29 -12.59 -5.13
C ALA A 106 15.27 -11.80 -5.97
N ALA A 107 14.03 -12.27 -6.05
CA ALA A 107 12.96 -11.60 -6.79
C ALA A 107 12.61 -10.25 -6.17
N PHE A 108 12.51 -10.15 -4.84
CA PHE A 108 12.30 -8.89 -4.14
C PHE A 108 13.44 -7.88 -4.40
N ARG A 109 14.70 -8.33 -4.32
CA ARG A 109 15.86 -7.47 -4.62
C ARG A 109 15.91 -7.01 -6.08
N ALA A 110 15.62 -7.91 -7.02
CA ALA A 110 15.55 -7.57 -8.44
C ALA A 110 14.43 -6.57 -8.70
N MET A 111 13.26 -6.75 -8.06
CA MET A 111 12.14 -5.82 -8.15
C MET A 111 12.54 -4.43 -7.65
N VAL A 112 13.16 -4.32 -6.47
CA VAL A 112 13.66 -3.04 -5.95
C VAL A 112 14.63 -2.37 -6.94
N ASN A 113 15.57 -3.13 -7.51
CA ASN A 113 16.52 -2.59 -8.48
C ASN A 113 15.83 -2.09 -9.77
N ILE A 114 14.80 -2.79 -10.24
CA ILE A 114 14.03 -2.35 -11.42
C ILE A 114 13.25 -1.08 -11.09
N LEU A 115 12.56 -1.04 -9.94
CA LEU A 115 11.77 0.11 -9.51
C LEU A 115 12.63 1.37 -9.37
N THR A 116 13.81 1.28 -8.73
CA THR A 116 14.69 2.45 -8.59
C THR A 116 15.23 2.95 -9.92
N ARG A 117 15.56 2.04 -10.83
CA ARG A 117 16.02 2.42 -12.17
C ARG A 117 14.92 3.03 -13.01
N VAL A 118 13.70 2.49 -12.96
CA VAL A 118 12.54 3.09 -13.62
C VAL A 118 12.21 4.47 -13.03
N GLN A 119 12.31 4.63 -11.70
CA GLN A 119 12.12 5.93 -11.06
C GLN A 119 13.15 6.97 -11.54
N GLN A 120 14.38 6.57 -11.85
CA GLN A 120 15.43 7.46 -12.39
C GLN A 120 15.18 7.89 -13.84
N GLU A 121 14.37 7.16 -14.60
CA GLU A 121 13.99 7.52 -15.98
C GLU A 121 12.77 8.47 -16.03
N SER A 122 12.26 8.96 -14.88
CA SER A 122 11.15 9.91 -14.87
C SER A 122 11.52 11.18 -15.63
N VAL A 123 10.65 11.57 -16.57
CA VAL A 123 10.85 12.76 -17.42
C VAL A 123 10.55 14.05 -16.64
N ASP A 124 9.71 13.95 -15.63
CA ASP A 124 9.33 15.01 -14.71
C ASP A 124 10.08 14.89 -13.37
N GLU A 125 10.25 16.01 -12.67
CA GLU A 125 10.70 16.03 -11.26
C GLU A 125 9.61 15.52 -10.29
N ALA A 126 8.68 14.67 -10.77
CA ALA A 126 7.61 14.14 -9.96
C ALA A 126 8.17 13.17 -8.91
N GLU A 127 7.62 13.23 -7.70
CA GLU A 127 8.01 12.34 -6.60
C GLU A 127 7.77 10.85 -6.92
N ARG A 128 6.81 10.56 -7.82
CA ARG A 128 6.45 9.19 -8.23
C ARG A 128 6.42 9.07 -9.74
N ASN A 129 7.07 8.04 -10.27
CA ASN A 129 7.11 7.78 -11.70
C ASN A 129 5.75 7.32 -12.26
N ALA A 130 5.29 7.94 -13.34
CA ALA A 130 3.98 7.67 -13.95
C ALA A 130 3.79 6.22 -14.42
N PHE A 131 4.84 5.52 -14.88
CA PHE A 131 4.72 4.12 -15.30
C PHE A 131 4.51 3.18 -14.10
N LEU A 132 5.12 3.49 -12.96
CA LEU A 132 4.94 2.74 -11.72
C LEU A 132 3.53 2.97 -11.16
N VAL A 133 3.06 4.21 -11.15
CA VAL A 133 1.68 4.55 -10.77
C VAL A 133 0.68 3.83 -11.67
N ASN A 134 0.86 3.90 -13.00
CA ASN A 134 -0.01 3.18 -13.95
C ASN A 134 0.00 1.66 -13.75
N PHE A 135 1.14 1.07 -13.38
CA PHE A 135 1.19 -0.35 -13.04
C PHE A 135 0.31 -0.63 -11.81
N VAL A 136 0.51 0.12 -10.73
CA VAL A 136 -0.29 -0.04 -9.50
C VAL A 136 -1.76 0.18 -9.79
N ASP A 137 -2.16 1.27 -10.46
CA ASP A 137 -3.55 1.68 -10.63
C ASP A 137 -4.33 0.83 -11.64
N TYR A 138 -3.71 0.44 -12.75
CA TYR A 138 -4.43 -0.13 -13.89
C TYR A 138 -3.97 -1.52 -14.32
N ALA A 139 -2.69 -1.87 -14.15
CA ALA A 139 -2.15 -3.12 -14.65
C ALA A 139 -2.14 -4.25 -13.61
N PHE A 140 -1.91 -3.92 -12.35
CA PHE A 140 -1.88 -4.89 -11.26
C PHE A 140 -3.28 -5.39 -10.94
N ASP A 141 -3.53 -6.68 -11.19
CA ASP A 141 -4.82 -7.36 -11.05
C ASP A 141 -4.77 -8.56 -10.09
N ASP A 142 -3.65 -8.74 -9.38
CA ASP A 142 -3.42 -9.84 -8.43
C ASP A 142 -3.75 -11.21 -9.09
N PHE A 143 -3.22 -11.40 -10.32
CA PHE A 143 -3.37 -12.57 -11.17
C PHE A 143 -4.84 -12.95 -11.49
N GLY A 144 -5.73 -11.97 -11.47
CA GLY A 144 -7.17 -12.17 -11.67
C GLY A 144 -7.80 -13.12 -10.63
N GLY A 145 -7.18 -13.26 -9.46
CA GLY A 145 -7.64 -14.18 -8.39
C GLY A 145 -7.42 -15.66 -8.68
N ARG A 146 -6.62 -15.99 -9.71
CA ARG A 146 -6.29 -17.39 -10.07
C ARG A 146 -5.17 -17.98 -9.23
N GLN A 147 -4.48 -17.14 -8.47
CA GLN A 147 -3.35 -17.49 -7.61
C GLN A 147 -3.60 -16.90 -6.21
N PRO A 148 -2.86 -17.36 -5.17
CA PRO A 148 -2.90 -16.73 -3.86
C PRO A 148 -2.58 -15.22 -3.98
N PRO A 149 -3.23 -14.37 -3.16
CA PRO A 149 -2.95 -12.95 -3.14
C PRO A 149 -1.47 -12.66 -2.87
N VAL A 150 -0.96 -11.59 -3.44
CA VAL A 150 0.44 -11.16 -3.30
C VAL A 150 0.77 -10.63 -1.90
N TYR A 151 -0.17 -9.95 -1.22
CA TYR A 151 0.13 -9.23 0.03
C TYR A 151 0.76 -10.08 1.16
N PRO A 152 0.41 -11.36 1.41
CA PRO A 152 1.02 -12.13 2.49
C PRO A 152 2.49 -12.43 2.22
N GLY A 153 2.82 -12.82 0.98
CA GLY A 153 4.18 -13.12 0.55
C GLY A 153 5.05 -11.87 0.58
N LEU A 154 4.54 -10.77 0.02
CA LEU A 154 5.25 -9.49 0.00
C LEU A 154 5.52 -8.96 1.41
N SER A 155 4.52 -8.98 2.29
CA SER A 155 4.68 -8.58 3.71
C SER A 155 5.69 -9.45 4.45
N THR A 156 5.72 -10.75 4.17
CA THR A 156 6.63 -11.70 4.81
C THR A 156 8.08 -11.48 4.38
N VAL A 157 8.33 -11.38 3.07
CA VAL A 157 9.68 -11.22 2.51
C VAL A 157 10.27 -9.88 2.90
N TRP A 158 9.49 -8.80 2.74
CA TRP A 158 9.93 -7.46 3.14
C TRP A 158 10.11 -7.37 4.67
N GLY A 159 9.19 -7.94 5.46
CA GLY A 159 9.31 -7.98 6.91
C GLY A 159 10.56 -8.73 7.37
N SER A 160 10.93 -9.84 6.71
CA SER A 160 12.18 -10.57 7.01
C SER A 160 13.42 -9.71 6.75
N LEU A 161 13.42 -8.98 5.63
CA LEU A 161 14.50 -8.06 5.27
C LEU A 161 14.62 -6.92 6.31
N ALA A 162 13.50 -6.31 6.69
CA ALA A 162 13.45 -5.20 7.63
C ALA A 162 13.88 -5.62 9.05
N ARG A 163 13.44 -6.79 9.52
CA ARG A 163 13.92 -7.36 10.80
C ARG A 163 15.41 -7.66 10.78
N SER A 164 15.93 -8.17 9.66
CA SER A 164 17.36 -8.42 9.52
C SER A 164 18.16 -7.12 9.63
N LYS A 165 17.65 -6.03 9.04
CA LYS A 165 18.25 -4.70 9.18
C LYS A 165 18.21 -4.21 10.62
N ALA A 166 17.07 -4.34 11.30
CA ALA A 166 16.89 -3.92 12.70
C ALA A 166 17.85 -4.66 13.65
N LYS A 167 18.18 -5.93 13.37
CA LYS A 167 19.18 -6.72 14.11
C LYS A 167 20.64 -6.33 13.81
N GLY A 168 20.88 -5.37 12.93
CA GLY A 168 22.22 -4.90 12.55
C GLY A 168 22.93 -5.76 11.50
N TYR A 169 22.24 -6.72 10.87
CA TYR A 169 22.83 -7.45 9.76
C TYR A 169 23.10 -6.52 8.57
N ARG A 170 24.15 -6.80 7.80
CA ARG A 170 24.42 -6.06 6.56
C ARG A 170 23.39 -6.43 5.50
N VAL A 171 22.39 -5.59 5.35
CA VAL A 171 21.33 -5.74 4.34
C VAL A 171 21.69 -5.00 3.05
N GLY A 172 22.93 -5.19 2.57
CA GLY A 172 23.47 -4.54 1.37
C GLY A 172 23.38 -2.99 1.35
N PRO A 173 23.85 -2.34 0.28
CA PRO A 173 23.60 -0.91 0.04
C PRO A 173 22.14 -0.61 -0.37
N VAL A 174 21.37 -1.66 -0.72
CA VAL A 174 20.04 -1.60 -1.34
C VAL A 174 18.93 -1.23 -0.34
N TYR A 175 19.18 -1.22 0.97
CA TYR A 175 18.09 -0.98 1.91
C TYR A 175 17.52 0.44 1.83
N ASP A 176 18.32 1.45 1.49
CA ASP A 176 17.83 2.81 1.26
C ASP A 176 16.94 2.87 0.02
N ASP A 177 17.26 2.11 -1.03
CA ASP A 177 16.43 1.94 -2.23
C ASP A 177 15.09 1.27 -1.90
N VAL A 178 15.08 0.28 -1.01
CA VAL A 178 13.85 -0.36 -0.53
C VAL A 178 12.95 0.68 0.15
N LEU A 179 13.52 1.51 1.02
CA LEU A 179 12.77 2.55 1.71
C LEU A 179 12.30 3.66 0.76
N ALA A 180 13.11 4.02 -0.25
CA ALA A 180 12.74 5.01 -1.25
C ALA A 180 11.55 4.54 -2.10
N MET A 181 11.46 3.23 -2.36
CA MET A 181 10.37 2.61 -3.12
C MET A 181 9.26 2.05 -2.21
N ALA A 182 9.23 2.40 -0.91
CA ALA A 182 8.28 1.83 0.05
C ALA A 182 6.81 2.09 -0.33
N TRP A 183 6.50 3.27 -0.88
CA TRP A 183 5.15 3.64 -1.33
C TRP A 183 4.57 2.59 -2.28
N PHE A 184 5.37 2.14 -3.25
CA PHE A 184 4.94 1.20 -4.29
C PHE A 184 4.56 -0.16 -3.68
N PHE A 185 5.40 -0.67 -2.77
CA PHE A 185 5.13 -1.96 -2.12
C PHE A 185 3.95 -1.90 -1.16
N LEU A 186 3.81 -0.81 -0.40
CA LEU A 186 2.67 -0.60 0.50
C LEU A 186 1.35 -0.51 -0.28
N GLU A 187 1.33 0.21 -1.41
CA GLU A 187 0.16 0.29 -2.28
C GLU A 187 -0.17 -1.05 -2.94
N LEU A 188 0.82 -1.85 -3.33
CA LEU A 188 0.57 -3.23 -3.80
C LEU A 188 -0.02 -4.12 -2.71
N ILE A 189 0.41 -3.99 -1.45
CA ILE A 189 -0.18 -4.71 -0.31
C ILE A 189 -1.66 -4.33 -0.17
N VAL A 190 -1.95 -3.03 -0.12
CA VAL A 190 -3.33 -2.51 -0.02
C VAL A 190 -4.17 -2.96 -1.21
N LYS A 191 -3.66 -2.83 -2.43
CA LYS A 191 -4.41 -3.17 -3.64
C LYS A 191 -4.66 -4.67 -3.75
N SER A 192 -3.71 -5.52 -3.39
CA SER A 192 -3.89 -6.97 -3.35
C SER A 192 -4.96 -7.37 -2.30
N MET A 193 -4.95 -6.69 -1.13
CA MET A 193 -6.01 -6.82 -0.12
C MET A 193 -7.39 -6.38 -0.65
N ALA A 194 -7.46 -5.22 -1.31
CA ALA A 194 -8.69 -4.69 -1.90
C ALA A 194 -9.27 -5.61 -3.00
N LEU A 195 -8.40 -6.20 -3.83
CA LEU A 195 -8.80 -7.16 -4.85
C LEU A 195 -9.32 -8.47 -4.24
N GLU A 196 -8.72 -8.97 -3.15
CA GLU A 196 -9.26 -10.11 -2.39
C GLU A 196 -10.63 -9.79 -1.76
N GLN A 197 -10.76 -8.63 -1.14
CA GLN A 197 -12.02 -8.13 -0.57
C GLN A 197 -13.11 -8.06 -1.65
N ALA A 198 -12.85 -7.37 -2.77
CA ALA A 198 -13.80 -7.23 -3.86
C ALA A 198 -14.27 -8.59 -4.42
N ARG A 199 -13.34 -9.54 -4.60
CA ARG A 199 -13.67 -10.90 -5.08
C ARG A 199 -14.53 -11.69 -4.09
N SER A 200 -14.29 -11.53 -2.79
CA SER A 200 -15.04 -12.24 -1.75
C SER A 200 -16.51 -11.81 -1.67
N PHE A 201 -16.80 -10.56 -2.04
CA PHE A 201 -18.11 -9.95 -1.89
C PHE A 201 -18.90 -9.78 -3.20
N TYR A 202 -18.25 -9.97 -4.35
CA TYR A 202 -18.82 -9.75 -5.69
C TYR A 202 -20.17 -10.45 -5.96
N HIS A 203 -20.38 -11.64 -5.38
CA HIS A 203 -21.62 -12.41 -5.58
C HIS A 203 -22.64 -12.30 -4.45
N ASN A 204 -22.25 -11.71 -3.31
CA ASN A 204 -23.01 -11.79 -2.07
C ASN A 204 -23.58 -10.45 -1.62
N LEU A 205 -23.20 -9.32 -2.23
CA LEU A 205 -23.75 -8.02 -1.87
C LEU A 205 -24.98 -7.63 -2.71
N PRO A 206 -26.05 -7.11 -2.08
CA PRO A 206 -27.12 -6.40 -2.77
C PRO A 206 -26.57 -5.20 -3.56
N SER A 207 -27.18 -4.90 -4.70
CA SER A 207 -26.79 -3.75 -5.52
C SER A 207 -26.98 -2.44 -4.75
N GLY A 208 -25.88 -1.73 -4.47
CA GLY A 208 -25.88 -0.42 -3.83
C GLY A 208 -25.41 -0.39 -2.36
N GLU A 209 -25.02 -1.53 -1.79
CA GLU A 209 -24.35 -1.57 -0.49
C GLU A 209 -22.82 -1.48 -0.63
N ASP A 210 -22.16 -0.82 0.32
CA ASP A 210 -20.70 -0.73 0.37
C ASP A 210 -20.10 -2.07 0.77
N VAL A 211 -18.98 -2.44 0.13
CA VAL A 211 -18.27 -3.67 0.46
C VAL A 211 -17.71 -3.55 1.88
N PRO A 212 -18.09 -4.42 2.83
CA PRO A 212 -17.64 -4.30 4.20
C PRO A 212 -16.12 -4.59 4.30
N PRO A 213 -15.42 -3.98 5.28
CA PRO A 213 -14.02 -4.27 5.54
C PRO A 213 -13.78 -5.77 5.79
N MET A 214 -12.62 -6.29 5.38
CA MET A 214 -12.28 -7.69 5.64
C MET A 214 -11.44 -7.87 6.91
N GLN A 215 -11.72 -8.94 7.66
CA GLN A 215 -10.90 -9.36 8.79
C GLN A 215 -9.65 -10.10 8.28
N LEU A 216 -8.47 -9.49 8.41
CA LEU A 216 -7.23 -10.17 8.07
C LEU A 216 -6.97 -11.33 9.04
N LYS A 217 -6.47 -12.45 8.50
CA LYS A 217 -6.02 -13.59 9.31
C LYS A 217 -4.91 -13.17 10.25
N GLU A 218 -5.00 -13.59 11.51
CA GLU A 218 -4.07 -13.22 12.59
C GLU A 218 -2.58 -13.36 12.21
N GLY A 219 -2.20 -14.49 11.60
CA GLY A 219 -0.82 -14.72 11.18
C GLY A 219 -0.31 -13.72 10.15
N VAL A 220 -1.18 -13.31 9.21
CA VAL A 220 -0.83 -12.34 8.17
C VAL A 220 -0.81 -10.92 8.72
N PHE A 221 -1.80 -10.56 9.54
CA PHE A 221 -1.83 -9.27 10.21
C PHE A 221 -0.60 -9.06 11.10
N ARG A 222 -0.19 -10.08 11.86
CA ARG A 222 1.06 -10.04 12.63
C ARG A 222 2.30 -9.78 11.76
N CYS A 223 2.36 -10.34 10.55
CA CYS A 223 3.45 -10.06 9.61
C CYS A 223 3.44 -8.58 9.15
N VAL A 224 2.25 -8.02 8.88
CA VAL A 224 2.08 -6.60 8.54
C VAL A 224 2.50 -5.71 9.71
N VAL A 225 2.04 -5.98 10.94
CA VAL A 225 2.42 -5.23 12.15
C VAL A 225 3.93 -5.26 12.35
N GLN A 226 4.58 -6.42 12.21
CA GLN A 226 6.04 -6.53 12.36
C GLN A 226 6.82 -5.77 11.29
N LEU A 227 6.36 -5.79 10.05
CA LEU A 227 6.96 -5.00 8.97
C LEU A 227 6.79 -3.51 9.27
N TYR A 228 5.57 -3.09 9.59
CA TYR A 228 5.22 -1.71 9.93
C TYR A 228 6.09 -1.19 11.08
N ASP A 229 6.22 -1.96 12.17
CA ASP A 229 7.08 -1.62 13.31
C ASP A 229 8.54 -1.35 12.91
N CYS A 230 9.10 -2.20 12.05
CA CYS A 230 10.46 -2.03 11.55
C CYS A 230 10.60 -0.76 10.70
N LEU A 231 9.62 -0.46 9.86
CA LEU A 231 9.62 0.76 9.04
C LEU A 231 9.47 2.02 9.91
N LEU A 232 8.65 1.98 10.97
CA LEU A 232 8.58 3.08 11.92
C LEU A 232 9.91 3.33 12.64
N THR A 233 10.65 2.26 12.97
CA THR A 233 12.00 2.39 13.54
C THR A 233 12.94 3.10 12.55
N GLU A 234 12.85 2.80 11.25
CA GLU A 234 13.64 3.50 10.24
C GLU A 234 13.27 4.98 10.12
N VAL A 235 11.98 5.34 10.16
CA VAL A 235 11.54 6.75 10.21
C VAL A 235 12.17 7.42 11.44
N HIS A 236 11.99 6.83 12.61
CA HIS A 236 12.46 7.39 13.88
C HIS A 236 13.98 7.62 13.89
N GLU A 237 14.77 6.62 13.53
CA GLU A 237 16.24 6.71 13.55
C GLU A 237 16.79 7.66 12.46
N ARG A 238 16.10 7.79 11.33
CA ARG A 238 16.53 8.67 10.24
C ARG A 238 16.12 10.12 10.46
N CYS A 239 14.99 10.38 11.13
CA CYS A 239 14.59 11.73 11.52
C CYS A 239 15.62 12.39 12.45
N LYS A 240 16.27 11.61 13.33
CA LYS A 240 17.40 12.10 14.16
C LYS A 240 18.58 12.64 13.34
N LYS A 241 18.68 12.26 12.06
CA LYS A 241 19.75 12.66 11.13
C LYS A 241 19.28 13.68 10.08
N GLY A 242 18.02 14.14 10.13
CA GLY A 242 17.49 15.16 9.23
C GLY A 242 17.31 14.70 7.77
N LEU A 243 16.93 13.44 7.53
CA LEU A 243 16.86 12.86 6.17
C LEU A 243 15.49 13.07 5.51
N SER A 244 15.48 13.52 4.25
CA SER A 244 14.27 13.63 3.41
C SER A 244 13.55 12.28 3.25
N LEU A 245 14.31 11.19 3.11
CA LEU A 245 13.77 9.84 3.02
C LEU A 245 12.87 9.46 4.20
N ALA A 246 13.16 9.96 5.41
CA ALA A 246 12.34 9.68 6.59
C ALA A 246 10.94 10.30 6.46
N LYS A 247 10.85 11.53 5.91
CA LYS A 247 9.57 12.20 5.67
C LYS A 247 8.73 11.48 4.62
N HIS A 248 9.34 11.05 3.51
CA HIS A 248 8.65 10.29 2.47
C HIS A 248 8.16 8.93 2.98
N LEU A 249 9.00 8.21 3.73
CA LEU A 249 8.61 6.95 4.35
C LEU A 249 7.47 7.16 5.36
N ASN A 250 7.53 8.20 6.18
CA ASN A 250 6.46 8.56 7.12
C ASN A 250 5.13 8.82 6.40
N SER A 251 5.12 9.60 5.33
CA SER A 251 3.91 9.82 4.52
C SER A 251 3.40 8.54 3.88
N SER A 252 4.30 7.67 3.39
CA SER A 252 3.91 6.37 2.81
C SER A 252 3.23 5.46 3.84
N LEU A 253 3.72 5.45 5.09
CA LEU A 253 3.10 4.71 6.19
C LEU A 253 1.75 5.32 6.60
N ALA A 254 1.60 6.64 6.54
CA ALA A 254 0.34 7.31 6.81
C ALA A 254 -0.72 6.98 5.75
N PHE A 255 -0.37 7.04 4.46
CA PHE A 255 -1.25 6.64 3.36
C PHE A 255 -1.58 5.14 3.42
N PHE A 256 -0.63 4.30 3.81
CA PHE A 256 -0.90 2.87 4.04
C PHE A 256 -2.00 2.67 5.09
N CYS A 257 -1.93 3.34 6.24
CA CYS A 257 -2.99 3.27 7.24
C CYS A 257 -4.31 3.89 6.73
N TYR A 258 -4.24 5.03 6.03
CA TYR A 258 -5.39 5.69 5.42
C TYR A 258 -6.14 4.73 4.49
N ASP A 259 -5.46 4.11 3.53
CA ASP A 259 -6.12 3.26 2.55
C ASP A 259 -6.69 2.00 3.21
N LEU A 260 -5.99 1.45 4.20
CA LEU A 260 -6.45 0.26 4.94
C LEU A 260 -7.77 0.48 5.68
N LEU A 261 -8.13 1.72 6.06
CA LEU A 261 -9.40 2.01 6.74
C LEU A 261 -10.64 1.57 5.93
N SER A 262 -10.55 1.56 4.61
CA SER A 262 -11.63 1.09 3.72
C SER A 262 -11.55 -0.40 3.38
N ILE A 263 -10.42 -1.05 3.67
CA ILE A 263 -10.13 -2.39 3.16
C ILE A 263 -10.20 -3.44 4.25
N ILE A 264 -9.66 -3.17 5.44
CA ILE A 264 -9.59 -4.13 6.54
C ILE A 264 -10.31 -3.63 7.77
N GLU A 265 -10.63 -4.54 8.70
CA GLU A 265 -11.30 -4.22 9.95
C GLU A 265 -10.65 -3.01 10.66
N PRO A 266 -11.40 -1.92 10.94
CA PRO A 266 -10.85 -0.69 11.52
C PRO A 266 -10.03 -0.93 12.80
N ARG A 267 -10.44 -1.89 13.63
CA ARG A 267 -9.69 -2.30 14.84
C ARG A 267 -8.23 -2.67 14.52
N GLN A 268 -7.99 -3.35 13.41
CA GLN A 268 -6.64 -3.75 12.99
C GLN A 268 -5.84 -2.54 12.50
N VAL A 269 -6.47 -1.60 11.79
CA VAL A 269 -5.81 -0.35 11.38
C VAL A 269 -5.43 0.48 12.61
N PHE A 270 -6.32 0.58 13.60
CA PHE A 270 -6.06 1.33 14.83
C PHE A 270 -4.94 0.74 15.69
N GLU A 271 -4.68 -0.55 15.60
CA GLU A 271 -3.51 -1.16 16.22
C GLU A 271 -2.21 -0.64 15.59
N LEU A 272 -2.17 -0.48 14.26
CA LEU A 272 -1.04 0.14 13.55
C LEU A 272 -0.88 1.62 13.92
N VAL A 273 -2.00 2.37 14.00
CA VAL A 273 -1.98 3.78 14.39
C VAL A 273 -1.50 3.95 15.83
N SER A 274 -1.97 3.10 16.75
CA SER A 274 -1.53 3.14 18.15
C SER A 274 -0.04 2.84 18.25
N LEU A 275 0.46 1.85 17.51
CA LEU A 275 1.88 1.55 17.43
C LEU A 275 2.71 2.73 16.90
N TYR A 276 2.19 3.48 15.91
CA TYR A 276 2.80 4.74 15.47
C TYR A 276 2.86 5.77 16.60
N LEU A 277 1.72 6.06 17.24
CA LEU A 277 1.63 7.08 18.28
C LEU A 277 2.54 6.77 19.47
N ASP A 278 2.59 5.51 19.89
CA ASP A 278 3.45 5.05 20.98
C ASP A 278 4.93 5.27 20.65
N LYS A 279 5.36 4.91 19.42
CA LYS A 279 6.75 5.06 19.00
C LYS A 279 7.20 6.52 18.87
N PHE A 280 6.28 7.43 18.59
CA PHE A 280 6.55 8.86 18.44
C PHE A 280 6.08 9.68 19.68
N SER A 281 5.72 9.01 20.78
CA SER A 281 5.28 9.65 22.01
C SER A 281 6.44 10.33 22.74
N GLY A 282 6.16 11.48 23.38
CA GLY A 282 7.14 12.19 24.22
C GLY A 282 8.37 12.74 23.50
N VAL A 283 8.37 12.82 22.17
CA VAL A 283 9.54 13.26 21.40
C VAL A 283 9.50 14.77 21.13
N CYS A 284 10.42 15.52 21.73
CA CYS A 284 10.54 16.98 21.55
C CYS A 284 11.41 17.41 20.35
N GLN A 285 11.78 16.50 19.44
CA GLN A 285 12.56 16.87 18.25
C GLN A 285 11.65 17.40 17.15
N THR A 286 11.92 18.61 16.66
CA THR A 286 11.12 19.29 15.63
C THR A 286 10.84 18.43 14.40
N VAL A 287 11.82 17.66 13.90
CA VAL A 287 11.63 16.79 12.72
C VAL A 287 10.68 15.62 12.99
N LEU A 288 10.74 15.04 14.19
CA LEU A 288 9.85 13.95 14.60
C LEU A 288 8.44 14.47 14.84
N HIS A 289 8.32 15.66 15.43
CA HIS A 289 7.05 16.38 15.58
C HIS A 289 6.40 16.68 14.23
N ASP A 290 7.19 17.16 13.25
CA ASP A 290 6.74 17.39 11.87
C ASP A 290 6.23 16.10 11.20
N CYS A 291 6.91 14.96 11.43
CA CYS A 291 6.46 13.66 10.94
C CYS A 291 5.14 13.24 11.56
N LYS A 292 5.01 13.37 12.89
CA LYS A 292 3.79 13.03 13.63
C LYS A 292 2.60 13.87 13.17
N LEU A 293 2.78 15.18 13.01
CA LEU A 293 1.75 16.05 12.45
C LEU A 293 1.37 15.68 11.01
N THR A 294 2.35 15.35 10.17
CA THR A 294 2.08 14.91 8.78
C THR A 294 1.29 13.60 8.76
N PHE A 295 1.67 12.64 9.59
CA PHE A 295 0.99 11.35 9.68
C PHE A 295 -0.46 11.53 10.12
N LEU A 296 -0.68 12.27 11.21
CA LEU A 296 -2.02 12.56 11.73
C LEU A 296 -2.86 13.35 10.72
N GLN A 297 -2.27 14.32 10.03
CA GLN A 297 -2.95 15.08 8.98
C GLN A 297 -3.45 14.17 7.86
N ILE A 298 -2.60 13.26 7.37
CA ILE A 298 -2.97 12.33 6.29
C ILE A 298 -4.07 11.39 6.75
N ILE A 299 -3.91 10.70 7.88
CA ILE A 299 -4.90 9.70 8.30
C ILE A 299 -6.25 10.31 8.70
N CYS A 300 -6.27 11.52 9.27
CA CYS A 300 -7.51 12.25 9.54
C CYS A 300 -8.18 12.78 8.26
N ASP A 301 -7.56 12.61 7.10
CA ASP A 301 -8.14 13.03 5.83
C ASP A 301 -9.21 12.04 5.32
N HIS A 302 -9.15 10.76 5.74
CA HIS A 302 -9.94 9.63 5.21
C HIS A 302 -11.43 9.81 5.40
N ASP A 303 -11.83 9.86 6.65
CA ASP A 303 -13.12 10.29 7.11
C ASP A 303 -12.98 10.72 8.57
N LEU A 304 -13.63 11.81 8.97
CA LEU A 304 -13.59 12.29 10.35
C LEU A 304 -14.28 11.32 11.33
N PHE A 305 -15.14 10.45 10.80
CA PHE A 305 -16.00 9.54 11.56
C PHE A 305 -15.56 8.09 11.35
N VAL A 306 -14.38 7.75 11.85
CA VAL A 306 -14.02 6.34 12.04
C VAL A 306 -14.43 5.95 13.46
N GLU A 307 -15.51 5.19 13.60
CA GLU A 307 -15.90 4.59 14.88
C GLU A 307 -14.81 3.63 15.37
N MET A 308 -14.49 3.69 16.66
CA MET A 308 -13.41 2.91 17.28
C MET A 308 -13.95 1.66 17.99
N PRO A 309 -13.78 0.45 17.44
CA PRO A 309 -14.22 -0.77 18.11
C PRO A 309 -13.41 -0.99 19.39
N GLY A 310 -14.07 -1.04 20.55
CA GLY A 310 -13.45 -1.32 21.86
C GLY A 310 -13.04 -0.09 22.68
N ARG A 311 -13.35 1.12 22.23
CA ARG A 311 -13.35 2.33 23.08
C ARG A 311 -14.77 2.74 23.44
N ASP A 312 -14.89 3.63 24.42
CA ASP A 312 -16.18 4.16 24.83
C ASP A 312 -16.89 4.75 23.59
N PRO A 313 -18.17 4.41 23.32
CA PRO A 313 -18.94 5.01 22.23
C PRO A 313 -19.01 6.55 22.26
N SER A 314 -18.64 7.17 23.39
CA SER A 314 -18.47 8.62 23.54
C SER A 314 -17.13 9.17 23.01
N ASP A 315 -16.11 8.32 22.80
CA ASP A 315 -14.85 8.66 22.10
C ASP A 315 -15.04 8.69 20.57
N ARG A 316 -16.05 9.44 20.13
CA ARG A 316 -16.22 9.75 18.71
C ARG A 316 -14.98 10.49 18.22
N ASN A 317 -14.55 10.25 16.98
CA ASN A 317 -13.50 11.03 16.31
C ASN A 317 -12.12 10.97 17.01
N TYR A 318 -11.70 9.78 17.46
CA TYR A 318 -10.42 9.58 18.16
C TYR A 318 -9.22 10.20 17.43
N LEU A 319 -9.09 9.97 16.12
CA LEU A 319 -7.98 10.50 15.33
C LEU A 319 -7.98 12.04 15.29
N SER A 320 -9.15 12.64 15.06
CA SER A 320 -9.32 14.10 15.07
C SER A 320 -8.99 14.69 16.44
N SER A 321 -9.40 14.03 17.53
CA SER A 321 -9.09 14.46 18.90
C SER A 321 -7.58 14.44 19.18
N ILE A 322 -6.87 13.38 18.77
CA ILE A 322 -5.40 13.34 18.89
C ILE A 322 -4.74 14.41 18.03
N LEU A 323 -5.21 14.61 16.80
CA LEU A 323 -4.66 15.64 15.92
C LEU A 323 -4.83 17.04 16.52
N ILE A 324 -6.00 17.33 17.11
CA ILE A 324 -6.25 18.61 17.81
C ILE A 324 -5.28 18.78 18.99
N GLN A 325 -5.10 17.75 19.82
CA GLN A 325 -4.13 17.80 20.92
C GLN A 325 -2.71 18.08 20.42
N GLU A 326 -2.31 17.42 19.32
CA GLU A 326 -0.98 17.63 18.74
C GLU A 326 -0.81 19.03 18.14
N ILE A 327 -1.86 19.56 17.49
CA ILE A 327 -1.89 20.95 16.99
C ILE A 327 -1.69 21.93 18.15
N PHE A 328 -2.37 21.72 19.28
CA PHE A 328 -2.25 22.59 20.45
C PHE A 328 -0.86 22.53 21.07
N LEU A 329 -0.23 21.35 21.12
CA LEU A 329 1.18 21.23 21.49
C LEU A 329 2.11 21.94 20.50
N THR A 330 1.77 21.96 19.22
CA THR A 330 2.55 22.65 18.18
C THR A 330 2.45 24.16 18.30
N TRP A 331 1.38 24.68 18.89
CA TRP A 331 1.17 26.12 19.02
C TRP A 331 2.24 26.78 19.90
N ASP A 332 2.74 26.05 20.89
CA ASP A 332 3.82 26.47 21.80
C ASP A 332 5.23 26.25 21.20
N HIS A 333 5.33 25.80 19.95
CA HIS A 333 6.62 25.52 19.31
C HIS A 333 7.30 26.81 18.81
N ASP A 334 8.61 26.96 19.09
CA ASP A 334 9.38 28.16 18.72
C ASP A 334 9.39 28.43 17.20
N ASP A 335 9.53 27.36 16.40
CA ASP A 335 9.52 27.44 14.93
C ASP A 335 8.18 27.93 14.36
N LEU A 336 8.22 29.08 13.70
CA LEU A 336 7.09 29.69 13.00
C LEU A 336 6.54 28.80 11.88
N SER A 337 7.39 28.03 11.19
CA SER A 337 6.94 27.16 10.09
C SER A 337 6.02 26.06 10.60
N MET A 338 6.32 25.52 11.78
CA MET A 338 5.53 24.49 12.47
C MET A 338 4.20 25.05 12.93
N ARG A 339 4.19 26.22 13.57
CA ARG A 339 2.95 26.91 13.97
C ARG A 339 2.08 27.23 12.76
N ALA A 340 2.66 27.71 11.66
CA ALA A 340 1.93 27.97 10.42
C ALA A 340 1.34 26.69 9.81
N LYS A 341 2.06 25.56 9.88
CA LYS A 341 1.54 24.25 9.45
C LYS A 341 0.37 23.81 10.32
N ALA A 342 0.51 23.86 11.65
CA ALA A 342 -0.56 23.51 12.58
C ALA A 342 -1.82 24.37 12.38
N ALA A 343 -1.65 25.68 12.17
CA ALA A 343 -2.76 26.57 11.86
C ALA A 343 -3.49 26.20 10.55
N ARG A 344 -2.75 25.83 9.49
CA ARG A 344 -3.38 25.36 8.23
C ARG A 344 -4.17 24.07 8.44
N ILE A 345 -3.60 23.10 9.16
CA ILE A 345 -4.27 21.82 9.45
C ILE A 345 -5.54 22.08 10.27
N LEU A 346 -5.45 22.95 11.29
CA LEU A 346 -6.59 23.32 12.12
C LEU A 346 -7.73 23.92 11.31
N VAL A 347 -7.44 24.86 10.41
CA VAL A 347 -8.46 25.48 9.54
C VAL A 347 -9.15 24.43 8.68
N VAL A 348 -8.39 23.54 8.03
CA VAL A 348 -8.97 22.45 7.22
C VAL A 348 -9.84 21.55 8.08
N LEU A 349 -9.37 21.15 9.26
CA LEU A 349 -10.12 20.28 10.17
C LEU A 349 -11.41 20.93 10.66
N MET A 350 -11.38 22.22 11.02
CA MET A 350 -12.57 22.98 11.40
C MET A 350 -13.58 23.06 10.24
N CYS A 351 -13.11 23.33 9.02
CA CYS A 351 -13.97 23.32 7.84
C CYS A 351 -14.61 21.95 7.64
N LYS A 352 -13.84 20.87 7.76
CA LYS A 352 -14.38 19.51 7.62
C LYS A 352 -15.46 19.24 8.67
N HIS A 353 -15.25 19.56 9.95
CA HIS A 353 -16.26 19.36 10.99
C HIS A 353 -17.53 20.22 10.77
N GLU A 354 -17.39 21.47 10.33
CA GLU A 354 -18.54 22.36 10.08
C GLU A 354 -19.43 21.88 8.92
N PHE A 355 -18.82 21.37 7.85
CA PHE A 355 -19.53 20.92 6.65
C PHE A 355 -19.92 19.43 6.67
N ASP A 356 -19.53 18.67 7.69
CA ASP A 356 -19.91 17.28 7.83
C ASP A 356 -21.40 17.15 8.17
N ILE A 357 -22.15 16.50 7.29
CA ILE A 357 -23.61 16.34 7.42
C ILE A 357 -24.02 15.58 8.70
N ARG A 358 -23.11 14.79 9.29
CA ARG A 358 -23.37 14.02 10.50
C ARG A 358 -23.37 14.89 11.76
N TYR A 359 -22.67 16.03 11.78
CA TYR A 359 -22.59 16.92 12.96
C TYR A 359 -23.56 18.11 12.90
N GLN A 360 -24.64 18.02 12.13
CA GLN A 360 -25.55 19.17 11.96
C GLN A 360 -26.55 19.36 13.11
N LYS A 361 -26.64 18.41 14.05
CA LYS A 361 -27.48 18.55 15.25
C LYS A 361 -26.81 19.45 16.29
N GLN A 362 -27.63 20.07 17.14
CA GLN A 362 -27.14 20.99 18.17
C GLN A 362 -26.19 20.33 19.19
N GLU A 363 -26.45 19.07 19.57
CA GLU A 363 -25.60 18.30 20.47
C GLU A 363 -24.23 18.01 19.86
N ASP A 364 -24.21 17.66 18.57
CA ASP A 364 -22.98 17.41 17.84
C ASP A 364 -22.15 18.70 17.67
N LYS A 365 -22.79 19.83 17.36
CA LYS A 365 -22.12 21.14 17.30
C LYS A 365 -21.54 21.56 18.63
N LEU A 366 -22.24 21.30 19.74
CA LEU A 366 -21.74 21.55 21.09
C LEU A 366 -20.49 20.70 21.37
N TYR A 367 -20.55 19.41 21.03
CA TYR A 367 -19.42 18.49 21.19
C TYR A 367 -18.19 18.94 20.39
N ILE A 368 -18.36 19.27 19.11
CA ILE A 368 -17.27 19.80 18.28
C ILE A 368 -16.71 21.11 18.86
N ALA A 369 -17.57 22.03 19.32
CA ALA A 369 -17.12 23.27 19.95
C ALA A 369 -16.30 23.02 21.22
N GLN A 370 -16.65 22.01 22.02
CA GLN A 370 -15.89 21.63 23.21
C GLN A 370 -14.49 21.10 22.86
N LEU A 371 -14.33 20.36 21.77
CA LEU A 371 -13.02 19.88 21.30
C LEU A 371 -12.06 21.03 20.99
N TYR A 372 -12.57 22.13 20.42
CA TYR A 372 -11.76 23.30 20.05
C TYR A 372 -11.62 24.34 21.15
N PHE A 373 -12.47 24.30 22.18
CA PHE A 373 -12.49 25.31 23.24
C PHE A 373 -11.14 25.59 23.91
N PRO A 374 -10.26 24.58 24.18
CA PRO A 374 -8.95 24.85 24.77
C PRO A 374 -8.07 25.81 23.97
N LEU A 375 -8.24 25.90 22.64
CA LEU A 375 -7.52 26.84 21.79
C LEU A 375 -7.77 28.30 22.18
N VAL A 376 -8.98 28.63 22.65
CA VAL A 376 -9.34 29.99 23.07
C VAL A 376 -8.47 30.44 24.25
N GLY A 377 -8.12 29.52 25.15
CA GLY A 377 -7.19 29.79 26.26
C GLY A 377 -5.78 30.10 25.73
N GLN A 378 -5.25 29.21 24.88
CA GLN A 378 -3.90 29.36 24.33
C GLN A 378 -3.72 30.66 23.51
N VAL A 379 -4.70 31.05 22.70
CA VAL A 379 -4.64 32.31 21.92
C VAL A 379 -4.66 33.54 22.83
N ARG A 380 -5.35 33.47 23.98
CA ARG A 380 -5.40 34.58 24.95
C ARG A 380 -4.12 34.71 25.77
N ASP A 381 -3.44 33.60 26.04
CA ASP A 381 -2.15 33.59 26.76
C ASP A 381 -0.95 33.95 25.85
N SER A 382 -1.17 33.99 24.53
CA SER A 382 -0.16 34.33 23.50
C SER A 382 -0.06 35.84 23.20
N ASN A 383 -0.96 36.67 23.75
CA ASN A 383 -0.99 38.13 23.65
C ASN A 383 -0.60 38.76 25.00
#